data_AF-A0A1Y3MYG2-F1
#
_entry.id   AF-A0A1Y3MYG2-F1
#
_cell.length_a   1.000
_cell.length_b   1.000
_cell.length_c   1.000
_cell.angle_alpha   90.00
_cell.angle_beta   90.00
_cell.angle_gamma   90.00
#
_symmetry.space_group_name_H-M   'P 1'
#
loop_
_entity.id
_entity.type
_entity.pdbx_description
1 polymer ?
#
loop_
_entity_poly.entity_id
_entity_poly.type
_entity_poly.pdbx_seq_one_letter_code
_entity_poly.pdbx_strand_id
1 'polypeptide(L)'
;GYCGKTSEYCGKGCQSEFGKCNVDTKTKAKVTTKNISTNGKCGGKYVCPKGFCCSQYGYCGKTSEYCGKGCQSEFGMCDATTTNNKKKNTSSKKSSKTTTVDKPLSKKTPFKFYYQCNNKNDWALTFDDGPYKFDLDLLDLLKKYKVKATFFLNGDNVLDITSKEGEKIVKRMYNEGHVIGSHTWTHANLEKQSEKKIIEEMTKLEKVLMKYIGKKPAFMRLPYGSGTDKSLVKKTLDKLGYTAGFQWNVDTMDWDNKGNVNYALDQFKKHLGSPIISLNHCYYSKITKAKLLNLIEKEIKYMQKKGYRIVTADKCVG
;
A
#
# COMPACT_ATOMS: atom_id res chain seq x y z
N GLY A 1 25.19 21.74 -35.61
CA GLY A 1 23.99 22.11 -34.83
C GLY A 1 22.82 21.26 -35.26
N TYR A 2 21.78 21.16 -34.43
CA TYR A 2 20.53 20.44 -34.73
C TYR A 2 19.42 21.42 -35.13
N CYS A 3 18.59 21.08 -36.11
CA CYS A 3 17.45 21.90 -36.54
C CYS A 3 16.12 21.31 -36.06
N GLY A 4 15.15 22.18 -35.72
CA GLY A 4 13.82 21.78 -35.24
C GLY A 4 12.82 22.93 -35.25
N LYS A 5 11.51 22.62 -35.16
CA LYS A 5 10.40 23.59 -35.26
C LYS A 5 9.62 23.82 -33.96
N THR A 6 10.00 23.16 -32.87
CA THR A 6 9.30 23.29 -31.56
C THR A 6 9.82 24.52 -30.81
N SER A 7 9.14 24.92 -29.71
CA SER A 7 9.53 26.08 -28.88
C SER A 7 10.93 25.96 -28.25
N GLU A 8 11.46 24.75 -28.14
CA GLU A 8 12.83 24.49 -27.70
C GLU A 8 13.86 24.98 -28.73
N TYR A 9 13.55 24.86 -30.02
CA TYR A 9 14.41 25.28 -31.14
C TYR A 9 14.08 26.70 -31.65
N CYS A 10 12.81 27.11 -31.60
CA CYS A 10 12.33 28.44 -32.02
C CYS A 10 12.16 29.43 -30.86
N GLY A 11 12.79 29.16 -29.70
CA GLY A 11 12.83 30.04 -28.53
C GLY A 11 14.21 30.70 -28.34
N LYS A 12 14.69 30.77 -27.10
CA LYS A 12 15.98 31.40 -26.73
C LYS A 12 17.22 30.83 -27.46
N GLY A 13 17.13 29.63 -28.01
CA GLY A 13 18.22 28.95 -28.70
C GLY A 13 18.29 29.15 -30.23
N CYS A 14 17.39 29.94 -30.82
CA CYS A 14 17.37 30.14 -32.27
C CYS A 14 18.50 31.08 -32.72
N GLN A 15 19.36 30.61 -33.63
CA GLN A 15 20.42 31.41 -34.24
C GLN A 15 19.95 31.91 -35.61
N SER A 16 19.63 33.20 -35.70
CA SER A 16 18.99 33.82 -36.87
C SER A 16 19.84 33.82 -38.14
N GLU A 17 21.16 33.61 -38.02
CA GLU A 17 22.08 33.49 -39.14
C GLU A 17 21.99 32.11 -39.84
N PHE A 18 21.41 31.10 -39.18
CA PHE A 18 21.37 29.71 -39.66
C PHE A 18 19.94 29.15 -39.82
N GLY A 19 18.89 29.94 -39.57
CA GLY A 19 17.50 29.53 -39.78
C GLY A 19 16.46 30.62 -39.46
N LYS A 20 15.26 30.51 -40.05
CA LYS A 20 14.12 31.40 -39.81
C LYS A 20 12.95 30.63 -39.18
N CYS A 21 12.41 31.11 -38.05
CA CYS A 21 11.17 30.59 -37.48
C CYS A 21 9.98 31.41 -37.99
N ASN A 22 9.14 30.82 -38.84
CA ASN A 22 7.87 31.43 -39.23
C ASN A 22 6.85 31.22 -38.11
N VAL A 23 6.61 32.27 -37.34
CA VAL A 23 5.57 32.30 -36.32
C VAL A 23 4.30 32.87 -36.96
N ASP A 24 3.59 32.06 -37.74
CA ASP A 24 2.27 32.44 -38.21
C ASP A 24 1.27 32.43 -37.04
N THR A 25 0.72 33.61 -36.80
CA THR A 25 -0.05 34.00 -35.63
C THR A 25 -1.51 33.54 -35.73
N LYS A 26 -1.86 32.41 -35.09
CA LYS A 26 -3.24 32.17 -34.65
C LYS A 26 -3.31 31.40 -33.34
N THR A 27 -3.16 32.09 -32.21
CA THR A 27 -4.00 31.83 -31.04
C THR A 27 -4.07 33.07 -30.16
N LYS A 28 -5.28 33.63 -30.05
CA LYS A 28 -5.64 34.79 -29.22
C LYS A 28 -5.06 34.62 -27.81
N ALA A 29 -4.27 35.60 -27.37
CA ALA A 29 -3.90 35.75 -25.97
C ALA A 29 -5.18 36.00 -25.16
N LYS A 30 -5.63 34.98 -24.43
CA LYS A 30 -6.76 35.08 -23.51
C LYS A 30 -6.20 35.53 -22.16
N VAL A 31 -6.35 36.82 -21.85
CA VAL A 31 -6.19 37.33 -20.48
C VAL A 31 -7.13 36.49 -19.60
N THR A 32 -6.55 35.58 -18.83
CA THR A 32 -7.30 34.64 -18.00
C THR A 32 -7.38 35.23 -16.61
N THR A 33 -8.53 35.83 -16.28
CA THR A 33 -8.96 35.99 -14.90
C THR A 33 -8.94 34.60 -14.26
N LYS A 34 -8.02 34.38 -13.32
CA LYS A 34 -7.92 33.08 -12.64
C LYS A 34 -9.02 32.98 -11.58
N ASN A 35 -9.79 31.90 -11.61
CA ASN A 35 -10.90 31.65 -10.70
C ASN A 35 -10.40 31.12 -9.35
N ILE A 36 -11.02 31.53 -8.24
CA ILE A 36 -10.73 30.97 -6.92
C ILE A 36 -11.27 29.53 -6.86
N SER A 37 -10.42 28.60 -6.44
CA SER A 37 -10.73 27.18 -6.33
C SER A 37 -11.72 26.88 -5.21
N THR A 38 -12.80 26.17 -5.53
CA THR A 38 -13.80 25.67 -4.56
C THR A 38 -13.68 24.16 -4.30
N ASN A 39 -12.94 23.44 -5.15
CA ASN A 39 -12.75 21.98 -5.07
C ASN A 39 -11.33 21.58 -4.66
N GLY A 40 -10.51 22.55 -4.26
CA GLY A 40 -9.14 22.34 -3.80
C GLY A 40 -8.10 22.15 -4.92
N LYS A 41 -8.47 22.22 -6.21
CA LYS A 41 -7.53 22.18 -7.34
C LYS A 41 -6.99 23.56 -7.72
N CYS A 42 -5.73 23.65 -8.11
CA CYS A 42 -5.08 24.90 -8.53
C CYS A 42 -4.12 24.64 -9.69
N GLY A 43 -3.69 25.71 -10.36
CA GLY A 43 -2.91 25.64 -11.60
C GLY A 43 -3.76 25.90 -12.83
N GLY A 44 -3.16 26.48 -13.87
CA GLY A 44 -3.85 26.89 -15.08
C GLY A 44 -4.82 28.05 -14.82
N LYS A 45 -6.14 27.79 -14.81
CA LYS A 45 -7.18 28.82 -14.61
C LYS A 45 -7.62 28.98 -13.14
N TYR A 46 -7.09 28.18 -12.22
CA TYR A 46 -7.55 28.14 -10.83
C TYR A 46 -6.46 28.58 -9.83
N VAL A 47 -6.81 29.48 -8.91
CA VAL A 47 -5.96 29.94 -7.80
C VAL A 47 -6.53 29.47 -6.46
N CYS A 48 -5.66 29.26 -5.49
CA CYS A 48 -6.07 28.86 -4.16
C CYS A 48 -6.73 30.00 -3.38
N PRO A 49 -7.64 29.68 -2.45
CA PRO A 49 -8.18 30.65 -1.51
C PRO A 49 -7.08 31.34 -0.69
N LYS A 50 -7.37 32.53 -0.15
CA LYS A 50 -6.41 33.31 0.65
C LYS A 50 -5.80 32.46 1.78
N GLY A 51 -4.48 32.52 1.91
CA GLY A 51 -3.72 31.78 2.90
C GLY A 51 -3.44 30.31 2.54
N PHE A 52 -3.94 29.81 1.39
CA PHE A 52 -3.61 28.48 0.88
C PHE A 52 -2.60 28.56 -0.26
N CYS A 53 -1.68 27.61 -0.28
CA CYS A 53 -0.70 27.48 -1.33
C CYS A 53 -1.05 26.38 -2.32
N CYS A 54 -0.74 26.65 -3.60
CA CYS A 54 -0.81 25.64 -4.65
C CYS A 54 0.45 24.77 -4.68
N SER A 55 0.30 23.47 -4.40
CA SER A 55 1.39 22.50 -4.54
C SER A 55 1.77 22.28 -6.02
N GLN A 56 2.98 21.76 -6.26
CA GLN A 56 3.43 21.30 -7.59
C GLN A 56 2.51 20.25 -8.26
N TYR A 57 1.59 19.65 -7.50
CA TYR A 57 0.62 18.66 -7.99
C TYR A 57 -0.76 19.25 -8.30
N GLY A 58 -0.90 20.58 -8.21
CA GLY A 58 -2.13 21.27 -8.58
C GLY A 58 -3.24 21.22 -7.52
N TYR A 59 -2.87 21.20 -6.24
CA TYR A 59 -3.82 21.25 -5.12
C TYR A 59 -3.48 22.29 -4.06
N CYS A 60 -4.52 22.89 -3.48
CA CYS A 60 -4.45 23.91 -2.43
C CYS A 60 -4.28 23.31 -1.03
N GLY A 61 -3.37 23.85 -0.23
CA GLY A 61 -3.17 23.43 1.17
C GLY A 61 -2.44 24.46 2.01
N LYS A 62 -2.48 24.25 3.34
CA LYS A 62 -1.92 25.15 4.38
C LYS A 62 -0.81 24.53 5.22
N THR A 63 -0.59 23.22 5.12
CA THR A 63 0.42 22.55 5.95
C THR A 63 1.83 22.90 5.47
N SER A 64 2.85 22.59 6.26
CA SER A 64 4.26 22.75 5.88
C SER A 64 4.63 22.03 4.58
N GLU A 65 3.85 21.01 4.17
CA GLU A 65 4.03 20.34 2.88
C GLU A 65 3.65 21.22 1.68
N TYR A 66 2.74 22.17 1.88
CA TYR A 66 2.33 23.17 0.87
C TYR A 66 3.09 24.48 1.06
N CYS A 67 3.22 24.94 2.31
CA CYS A 67 3.82 26.24 2.67
C CYS A 67 5.33 26.22 2.90
N GLY A 68 5.97 25.04 2.91
CA GLY A 68 7.41 24.89 3.18
C GLY A 68 8.27 25.12 1.95
N LYS A 69 8.46 24.10 1.11
CA LYS A 69 9.21 24.18 -0.16
C LYS A 69 8.37 23.58 -1.27
N GLY A 70 8.04 24.37 -2.28
CA GLY A 70 7.23 23.94 -3.42
C GLY A 70 5.91 24.68 -3.62
N CYS A 71 5.78 25.86 -3.01
CA CYS A 71 4.62 26.70 -3.22
C CYS A 71 4.66 27.40 -4.58
N GLN A 72 3.67 27.12 -5.43
CA GLN A 72 3.48 27.83 -6.68
C GLN A 72 2.76 29.15 -6.39
N SER A 73 3.54 30.19 -6.10
CA SER A 73 3.05 31.53 -5.70
C SER A 73 2.10 32.17 -6.71
N GLU A 74 2.21 31.82 -7.99
CA GLU A 74 1.30 32.26 -9.07
C GLU A 74 -0.14 31.71 -8.93
N PHE A 75 -0.33 30.68 -8.11
CA PHE A 75 -1.60 29.97 -7.92
C PHE A 75 -2.03 29.87 -6.45
N GLY A 76 -1.31 30.49 -5.51
CA GLY A 76 -1.66 30.50 -4.09
C GLY A 76 -0.49 30.94 -3.22
N MET A 77 -0.76 31.58 -2.08
CA MET A 77 0.27 32.06 -1.17
C MET A 77 -0.14 31.75 0.27
N CYS A 78 0.79 31.22 1.06
CA CYS A 78 0.57 30.97 2.47
C CYS A 78 0.61 32.27 3.27
N ASP A 79 -0.21 32.37 4.31
CA ASP A 79 -0.19 33.51 5.21
C ASP A 79 1.12 33.50 6.02
N ALA A 80 1.94 34.54 5.83
CA ALA A 80 3.11 34.80 6.65
C ALA A 80 2.68 35.48 7.96
N THR A 81 1.92 34.79 8.81
CA THR A 81 1.77 35.22 10.21
C THR A 81 1.90 34.04 11.17
N THR A 82 3.03 34.09 11.88
CA THR A 82 3.33 33.54 13.21
C THR A 82 3.29 32.03 13.43
N THR A 83 4.48 31.42 13.48
CA THR A 83 4.96 30.77 14.71
C THR A 83 6.48 30.94 14.82
N ASN A 84 6.91 31.94 15.58
CA ASN A 84 8.27 32.06 16.10
C ASN A 84 8.31 31.52 17.54
N ASN A 85 9.42 30.86 17.85
CA ASN A 85 9.79 30.21 19.11
C ASN A 85 9.54 31.03 20.40
N LYS A 86 9.29 30.31 21.52
CA LYS A 86 9.88 30.69 22.83
C LYS A 86 10.04 29.52 23.81
N LYS A 87 11.27 29.31 24.26
CA LYS A 87 11.66 28.62 25.51
C LYS A 87 11.42 29.53 26.72
N LYS A 88 10.90 28.99 27.84
CA LYS A 88 11.52 28.89 29.19
C LYS A 88 10.47 28.76 30.33
N ASN A 89 10.62 27.66 31.08
CA ASN A 89 10.64 27.44 32.54
C ASN A 89 9.53 27.89 33.53
N THR A 90 9.19 26.88 34.37
CA THR A 90 8.80 26.87 35.82
C THR A 90 7.44 27.51 36.18
N SER A 91 6.56 26.91 37.00
CA SER A 91 6.76 26.11 38.20
C SER A 91 5.59 25.15 38.50
N SER A 92 5.88 24.20 39.40
CA SER A 92 5.15 23.08 40.00
C SER A 92 3.64 23.16 40.30
N LYS A 93 2.95 22.01 40.15
CA LYS A 93 2.21 21.37 41.25
C LYS A 93 2.02 19.85 41.01
N LYS A 94 2.22 19.09 42.09
CA LYS A 94 2.13 17.62 42.26
C LYS A 94 0.80 17.03 41.75
N SER A 95 0.85 15.84 41.14
CA SER A 95 0.13 14.67 41.65
C SER A 95 0.56 13.35 40.98
N SER A 96 0.79 12.35 41.84
CA SER A 96 0.76 10.89 41.66
C SER A 96 1.53 10.19 40.53
N LYS A 97 2.62 9.53 40.94
CA LYS A 97 3.39 8.53 40.18
C LYS A 97 2.54 7.27 39.95
N THR A 98 2.44 6.83 38.70
CA THR A 98 2.35 5.40 38.36
C THR A 98 3.51 5.11 37.42
N THR A 99 4.50 4.39 37.92
CA THR A 99 5.66 3.91 37.18
C THR A 99 5.25 2.79 36.24
N THR A 100 5.08 3.09 34.95
CA THR A 100 5.23 2.08 33.90
C THR A 100 6.65 2.17 33.38
N VAL A 101 7.41 1.11 33.64
CA VAL A 101 8.75 0.89 33.12
C VAL A 101 8.67 0.90 31.59
N ASP A 102 9.21 1.94 30.96
CA ASP A 102 9.38 1.99 29.51
C ASP A 102 10.31 0.84 29.08
N LYS A 103 9.70 -0.18 28.48
CA LYS A 103 10.41 -1.25 27.78
C LYS A 103 11.29 -0.61 26.70
N PRO A 104 12.60 -0.93 26.62
CA PRO A 104 13.46 -0.39 25.59
C PRO A 104 12.87 -0.66 24.20
N LEU A 105 12.81 0.38 23.37
CA LEU A 105 12.42 0.31 21.97
C LEU A 105 13.30 -0.76 21.30
N SER A 106 12.71 -1.93 20.98
CA SER A 106 13.48 -3.06 20.43
C SER A 106 14.21 -2.62 19.17
N LYS A 107 15.50 -2.95 19.07
CA LYS A 107 16.31 -2.70 17.86
C LYS A 107 15.51 -3.11 16.63
N LYS A 108 15.23 -2.15 15.73
CA LYS A 108 14.45 -2.38 14.50
C LYS A 108 15.17 -3.45 13.68
N THR A 109 14.59 -4.64 13.59
CA THR A 109 15.10 -5.70 12.72
C THR A 109 15.04 -5.23 11.27
N PRO A 110 16.11 -5.39 10.48
CA PRO A 110 16.09 -5.03 9.06
C PRO A 110 15.00 -5.79 8.32
N PHE A 111 14.32 -5.11 7.39
CA PHE A 111 13.36 -5.76 6.49
C PHE A 111 14.00 -6.95 5.75
N LYS A 112 13.29 -8.09 5.73
CA LYS A 112 13.68 -9.27 4.96
C LYS A 112 12.47 -10.06 4.47
N PHE A 113 12.70 -10.96 3.51
CA PHE A 113 11.67 -11.86 3.00
C PHE A 113 11.69 -13.22 3.71
N TYR A 114 10.51 -13.75 4.00
CA TYR A 114 10.29 -15.10 4.51
C TYR A 114 9.61 -15.97 3.46
N TYR A 115 10.08 -17.21 3.31
CA TYR A 115 9.55 -18.19 2.34
C TYR A 115 8.83 -19.36 3.04
N GLN A 116 9.06 -19.52 4.35
CA GLN A 116 8.43 -20.52 5.20
C GLN A 116 8.36 -20.01 6.65
N CYS A 117 7.57 -20.67 7.50
CA CYS A 117 7.56 -20.38 8.94
C CYS A 117 8.84 -20.84 9.65
N ASN A 118 9.07 -20.31 10.85
CA ASN A 118 10.22 -20.67 11.68
C ASN A 118 10.03 -22.02 12.36
N ASN A 119 8.82 -22.31 12.87
CA ASN A 119 8.59 -23.53 13.64
C ASN A 119 8.11 -24.67 12.76
N LYS A 120 8.65 -25.86 13.00
CA LYS A 120 8.18 -27.09 12.37
C LYS A 120 6.67 -27.29 12.59
N ASN A 121 5.99 -27.71 11.53
CA ASN A 121 4.54 -27.93 11.46
C ASN A 121 3.67 -26.67 11.65
N ASP A 122 4.24 -25.46 11.66
CA ASP A 122 3.42 -24.26 11.48
C ASP A 122 3.08 -24.09 9.99
N TRP A 123 1.83 -23.72 9.74
CA TRP A 123 1.34 -23.33 8.42
C TRP A 123 0.69 -21.95 8.50
N ALA A 124 1.30 -20.96 7.85
CA ALA A 124 0.65 -19.69 7.56
C ALA A 124 -0.27 -19.83 6.35
N LEU A 125 -1.58 -19.88 6.61
CA LEU A 125 -2.62 -19.76 5.60
C LEU A 125 -2.73 -18.29 5.19
N THR A 126 -2.41 -17.97 3.94
CA THR A 126 -2.41 -16.59 3.44
C THR A 126 -3.24 -16.42 2.18
N PHE A 127 -3.80 -15.22 1.99
CA PHE A 127 -4.66 -14.86 0.86
C PHE A 127 -4.22 -13.51 0.26
N ASP A 128 -4.10 -13.47 -1.06
CA ASP A 128 -3.75 -12.27 -1.82
C ASP A 128 -4.98 -11.67 -2.54
N ASP A 129 -4.78 -10.50 -3.12
CA ASP A 129 -5.68 -9.74 -4.00
C ASP A 129 -6.96 -9.18 -3.40
N GLY A 130 -7.30 -9.56 -2.16
CA GLY A 130 -8.46 -9.02 -1.45
C GLY A 130 -8.36 -7.51 -1.18
N PRO A 131 -9.41 -6.87 -0.64
CA PRO A 131 -10.67 -7.48 -0.27
C PRO A 131 -11.49 -7.87 -1.49
N TYR A 132 -12.39 -8.85 -1.35
CA TYR A 132 -13.31 -9.27 -2.40
C TYR A 132 -14.68 -9.63 -1.84
N LYS A 133 -15.71 -9.65 -2.68
CA LYS A 133 -17.12 -9.86 -2.28
C LYS A 133 -17.41 -11.21 -1.59
N PHE A 134 -16.49 -12.18 -1.64
CA PHE A 134 -16.63 -13.47 -0.97
C PHE A 134 -15.90 -13.53 0.38
N ASP A 135 -15.17 -12.48 0.77
CA ASP A 135 -14.34 -12.51 1.97
C ASP A 135 -15.17 -12.60 3.25
N LEU A 136 -16.38 -12.04 3.29
CA LEU A 136 -17.26 -12.21 4.44
C LEU A 136 -17.63 -13.69 4.65
N ASP A 137 -17.98 -14.42 3.59
CA ASP A 137 -18.27 -15.85 3.69
C ASP A 137 -17.00 -16.66 4.02
N LEU A 138 -15.84 -16.24 3.50
CA LEU A 138 -14.55 -16.85 3.84
C LEU A 138 -14.23 -16.67 5.33
N LEU A 139 -14.48 -15.49 5.89
CA LEU A 139 -14.30 -15.22 7.32
C LEU A 139 -15.25 -16.08 8.18
N ASP A 140 -16.49 -16.30 7.74
CA ASP A 140 -17.41 -17.24 8.40
C ASP A 140 -16.86 -18.67 8.41
N LEU A 141 -16.28 -19.12 7.29
CA LEU A 141 -15.62 -20.43 7.20
C LEU A 141 -14.41 -20.51 8.14
N LEU A 142 -13.52 -19.51 8.14
CA LEU A 142 -12.34 -19.50 9.00
C LEU A 142 -12.73 -19.52 10.49
N LYS A 143 -13.75 -18.75 10.87
CA LYS A 143 -14.32 -18.74 12.22
C LYS A 143 -14.87 -20.10 12.61
N LYS A 144 -15.61 -20.78 11.72
CA LYS A 144 -16.14 -22.15 11.94
C LYS A 144 -15.01 -23.13 12.29
N TYR A 145 -13.85 -23.01 11.66
CA TYR A 145 -12.69 -23.88 11.91
C TYR A 145 -11.74 -23.35 12.99
N LYS A 146 -12.07 -22.23 13.65
CA LYS A 146 -11.22 -21.54 14.64
C LYS A 146 -9.83 -21.21 14.09
N VAL A 147 -9.76 -20.88 12.81
CA VAL A 147 -8.52 -20.55 12.10
C VAL A 147 -8.37 -19.04 11.98
N LYS A 148 -7.14 -18.55 12.19
CA LYS A 148 -6.73 -17.18 11.87
C LYS A 148 -5.74 -17.22 10.71
N ALA A 149 -6.11 -16.56 9.62
CA ALA A 149 -5.31 -16.41 8.40
C ALA A 149 -4.66 -15.02 8.28
N THR A 150 -3.81 -14.86 7.28
CA THR A 150 -3.23 -13.58 6.86
C THR A 150 -3.80 -13.15 5.51
N PHE A 151 -4.21 -11.88 5.38
CA PHE A 151 -4.71 -11.32 4.14
C PHE A 151 -3.78 -10.20 3.66
N PHE A 152 -3.18 -10.37 2.48
CA PHE A 152 -2.41 -9.33 1.80
C PHE A 152 -3.36 -8.57 0.87
N LEU A 153 -3.76 -7.37 1.29
CA LEU A 153 -4.82 -6.62 0.63
C LEU A 153 -4.28 -5.59 -0.37
N ASN A 154 -5.05 -5.36 -1.42
CA ASN A 154 -4.91 -4.24 -2.33
C ASN A 154 -5.82 -3.07 -1.97
N GLY A 155 -5.53 -1.91 -2.57
CA GLY A 155 -6.38 -0.73 -2.47
C GLY A 155 -7.44 -0.68 -3.57
N ASP A 156 -7.01 -0.78 -4.81
CA ASP A 156 -7.87 -0.69 -6.00
C ASP A 156 -7.40 -1.73 -7.02
N ASN A 157 -7.94 -2.95 -6.86
CA ASN A 157 -7.61 -4.10 -7.70
C ASN A 157 -8.90 -4.86 -8.09
N VAL A 158 -9.33 -5.81 -7.26
CA VAL A 158 -10.54 -6.62 -7.51
C VAL A 158 -11.80 -5.97 -6.92
N LEU A 159 -11.60 -5.13 -5.91
CA LEU A 159 -12.60 -4.30 -5.24
C LEU A 159 -11.89 -3.04 -4.75
N ASP A 160 -12.58 -1.89 -4.84
CA ASP A 160 -12.12 -0.64 -4.22
C ASP A 160 -12.25 -0.75 -2.71
N ILE A 161 -11.12 -0.83 -2.00
CA ILE A 161 -11.05 -0.93 -0.54
C ILE A 161 -11.78 0.24 0.15
N THR A 162 -11.89 1.40 -0.52
CA THR A 162 -12.53 2.60 0.05
C THR A 162 -14.05 2.55 0.03
N SER A 163 -14.62 1.58 -0.68
CA SER A 163 -16.06 1.32 -0.70
C SER A 163 -16.58 0.88 0.68
N LYS A 164 -17.90 1.00 0.90
CA LYS A 164 -18.56 0.52 2.12
C LYS A 164 -18.30 -0.97 2.38
N GLU A 165 -18.25 -1.77 1.32
CA GLU A 165 -18.01 -3.21 1.42
C GLU A 165 -16.55 -3.49 1.78
N GLY A 166 -15.59 -2.78 1.16
CA GLY A 166 -14.18 -2.85 1.52
C GLY A 166 -13.93 -2.50 2.99
N GLU A 167 -14.50 -1.39 3.46
CA GLU A 167 -14.42 -0.99 4.88
C GLU A 167 -14.97 -2.07 5.82
N LYS A 168 -16.13 -2.65 5.49
CA LYS A 168 -16.78 -3.71 6.27
C LYS A 168 -15.90 -4.96 6.34
N ILE A 169 -15.36 -5.41 5.20
CA ILE A 169 -14.50 -6.60 5.12
C ILE A 169 -13.23 -6.39 5.97
N VAL A 170 -12.52 -5.28 5.76
CA VAL A 170 -11.25 -4.97 6.45
C VAL A 170 -11.45 -4.91 7.97
N LYS A 171 -12.49 -4.21 8.44
CA LYS A 171 -12.80 -4.12 9.87
C LYS A 171 -13.10 -5.51 10.45
N ARG A 172 -13.84 -6.35 9.72
CA ARG A 172 -14.16 -7.71 10.16
C ARG A 172 -12.90 -8.59 10.24
N MET A 173 -12.04 -8.57 9.22
CA MET A 173 -10.76 -9.28 9.23
C MET A 173 -9.94 -8.93 10.49
N TYR A 174 -9.77 -7.63 10.75
CA TYR A 174 -9.01 -7.15 11.91
C TYR A 174 -9.66 -7.53 13.25
N ASN A 175 -10.95 -7.26 13.41
CA ASN A 175 -11.68 -7.51 14.66
C ASN A 175 -11.78 -9.00 15.00
N GLU A 176 -11.78 -9.87 14.00
CA GLU A 176 -11.73 -11.31 14.19
C GLU A 176 -10.29 -11.83 14.43
N GLY A 177 -9.27 -10.97 14.48
CA GLY A 177 -7.90 -11.36 14.83
C GLY A 177 -7.10 -11.99 13.68
N HIS A 178 -7.49 -11.72 12.44
CA HIS A 178 -6.65 -12.01 11.28
C HIS A 178 -5.54 -10.95 11.14
N VAL A 179 -4.43 -11.32 10.49
CA VAL A 179 -3.38 -10.36 10.15
C VAL A 179 -3.66 -9.76 8.79
N ILE A 180 -3.55 -8.43 8.68
CA ILE A 180 -3.67 -7.70 7.42
C ILE A 180 -2.26 -7.22 7.02
N GLY A 181 -1.80 -7.70 5.87
CA GLY A 181 -0.59 -7.26 5.19
C GLY A 181 -0.92 -6.37 3.99
N SER A 182 0.08 -5.63 3.51
CA SER A 182 -0.03 -4.86 2.27
C SER A 182 0.28 -5.73 1.05
N HIS A 183 -0.51 -5.57 -0.02
CA HIS A 183 -0.22 -6.12 -1.35
C HIS A 183 -0.08 -5.02 -2.41
N THR A 184 0.26 -3.79 -2.01
CA THR A 184 0.28 -2.55 -2.83
C THR A 184 -1.12 -1.99 -3.13
N TRP A 185 -1.20 -0.78 -3.69
CA TRP A 185 -2.48 -0.16 -4.00
C TRP A 185 -3.12 -0.77 -5.25
N THR A 186 -2.43 -0.74 -6.39
CA THR A 186 -2.96 -1.19 -7.71
C THR A 186 -2.47 -2.58 -8.13
N HIS A 187 -1.90 -3.38 -7.22
CA HIS A 187 -1.20 -4.63 -7.59
C HIS A 187 -0.01 -4.36 -8.55
N ALA A 188 0.73 -3.27 -8.33
CA ALA A 188 1.86 -2.90 -9.19
C ALA A 188 3.08 -3.81 -8.98
N ASN A 189 3.74 -4.24 -10.06
CA ASN A 189 5.02 -4.92 -9.96
C ASN A 189 6.11 -3.94 -9.52
N LEU A 190 6.44 -3.95 -8.22
CA LEU A 190 7.40 -3.03 -7.58
C LEU A 190 8.82 -3.17 -8.11
N GLU A 191 9.21 -4.31 -8.67
CA GLU A 191 10.51 -4.50 -9.31
C GLU A 191 10.73 -3.53 -10.47
N LYS A 192 9.65 -3.16 -11.16
CA LYS A 192 9.67 -2.28 -12.34
C LYS A 192 9.36 -0.82 -12.01
N GLN A 193 9.25 -0.47 -10.72
CA GLN A 193 8.84 0.86 -10.28
C GLN A 193 10.01 1.69 -9.73
N SER A 194 9.87 3.02 -9.83
CA SER A 194 10.74 3.97 -9.11
C SER A 194 10.45 3.95 -7.61
N GLU A 195 11.39 4.41 -6.78
CA GLU A 195 11.18 4.58 -5.33
C GLU A 195 9.91 5.39 -5.03
N LYS A 196 9.69 6.49 -5.77
CA LYS A 196 8.50 7.35 -5.61
C LYS A 196 7.21 6.56 -5.81
N LYS A 197 7.15 5.71 -6.84
CA LYS A 197 5.97 4.90 -7.14
C LYS A 197 5.79 3.78 -6.11
N ILE A 198 6.87 3.14 -5.66
CA ILE A 198 6.82 2.19 -4.54
C ILE A 198 6.22 2.87 -3.29
N ILE A 199 6.72 4.05 -2.91
CA ILE A 199 6.19 4.80 -1.76
C ILE A 199 4.71 5.11 -1.94
N GLU A 200 4.28 5.56 -3.12
CA GLU A 200 2.87 5.83 -3.41
C GLU A 200 2.00 4.58 -3.22
N GLU A 201 2.40 3.46 -3.84
CA GLU A 201 1.69 2.18 -3.77
C GLU A 201 1.50 1.69 -2.34
N MET A 202 2.54 1.77 -1.50
CA MET A 202 2.45 1.31 -0.12
C MET A 202 1.66 2.29 0.77
N THR A 203 1.98 3.59 0.69
CA THR A 203 1.43 4.58 1.63
C THR A 203 -0.03 4.94 1.36
N LYS A 204 -0.52 4.78 0.13
CA LYS A 204 -1.94 4.99 -0.17
C LYS A 204 -2.80 3.95 0.53
N LEU A 205 -2.37 2.68 0.54
CA LEU A 205 -3.06 1.61 1.25
C LEU A 205 -2.95 1.79 2.77
N GLU A 206 -1.77 2.15 3.28
CA GLU A 206 -1.56 2.45 4.71
C GLU A 206 -2.53 3.50 5.24
N LYS A 207 -2.80 4.57 4.47
CA LYS A 207 -3.74 5.63 4.87
C LYS A 207 -5.15 5.09 5.08
N VAL A 208 -5.62 4.22 4.19
CA VAL A 208 -6.95 3.62 4.31
C VAL A 208 -7.02 2.65 5.49
N LEU A 209 -6.02 1.78 5.65
CA LEU A 209 -5.99 0.84 6.77
C LEU A 209 -5.87 1.58 8.11
N MET A 210 -5.08 2.66 8.18
CA MET A 210 -5.03 3.49 9.37
C MET A 210 -6.40 4.09 9.72
N LYS A 211 -7.17 4.54 8.72
CA LYS A 211 -8.54 5.04 8.92
C LYS A 211 -9.49 3.95 9.44
N TYR A 212 -9.38 2.73 8.94
CA TYR A 212 -10.34 1.67 9.26
C TYR A 212 -10.05 0.94 10.56
N ILE A 213 -8.77 0.71 10.86
CA ILE A 213 -8.35 -0.16 11.98
C ILE A 213 -7.31 0.48 12.89
N GLY A 214 -6.94 1.75 12.66
CA GLY A 214 -5.98 2.48 13.50
C GLY A 214 -4.56 1.91 13.46
N LYS A 215 -4.24 1.12 12.43
CA LYS A 215 -2.95 0.44 12.26
C LYS A 215 -2.47 0.54 10.81
N LYS A 216 -1.15 0.52 10.64
CA LYS A 216 -0.49 0.29 9.35
C LYS A 216 0.01 -1.16 9.29
N PRO A 217 0.04 -1.78 8.11
CA PRO A 217 0.67 -3.09 7.95
C PRO A 217 2.15 -3.03 8.29
N ALA A 218 2.62 -3.96 9.13
CA ALA A 218 4.05 -4.22 9.29
C ALA A 218 4.58 -5.18 8.20
N PHE A 219 3.69 -5.98 7.63
CA PHE A 219 4.00 -7.01 6.66
C PHE A 219 3.48 -6.66 5.28
N MET A 220 4.15 -7.19 4.26
CA MET A 220 3.68 -7.10 2.88
C MET A 220 4.01 -8.35 2.08
N ARG A 221 3.36 -8.51 0.93
CA ARG A 221 3.76 -9.44 -0.11
C ARG A 221 3.87 -8.68 -1.42
N LEU A 222 4.92 -8.96 -2.19
CA LEU A 222 5.14 -8.33 -3.49
C LEU A 222 4.15 -8.92 -4.51
N PRO A 223 3.41 -8.10 -5.27
CA PRO A 223 2.70 -8.56 -6.45
C PRO A 223 3.61 -9.39 -7.35
N TYR A 224 3.08 -10.52 -7.85
CA TYR A 224 3.81 -11.48 -8.69
C TYR A 224 5.03 -12.14 -8.03
N GLY A 225 5.28 -11.94 -6.73
CA GLY A 225 6.49 -12.39 -6.06
C GLY A 225 7.79 -11.75 -6.58
N SER A 226 7.68 -10.68 -7.38
CA SER A 226 8.77 -10.09 -8.17
C SER A 226 9.51 -9.00 -7.38
N GLY A 227 10.85 -9.05 -7.34
CA GLY A 227 11.68 -7.99 -6.75
C GLY A 227 12.24 -8.25 -5.34
N THR A 228 12.26 -9.50 -4.88
CA THR A 228 12.84 -9.86 -3.55
C THR A 228 14.35 -9.61 -3.45
N ASP A 229 15.06 -9.71 -4.57
CA ASP A 229 16.49 -9.46 -4.70
C ASP A 229 16.83 -7.96 -4.89
N LYS A 230 15.89 -7.16 -5.39
CA LYS A 230 16.10 -5.73 -5.70
C LYS A 230 16.39 -4.88 -4.46
N SER A 231 17.58 -4.29 -4.44
CA SER A 231 18.04 -3.40 -3.37
C SER A 231 17.12 -2.18 -3.19
N LEU A 232 16.64 -1.58 -4.29
CA LEU A 232 15.73 -0.43 -4.24
C LEU A 232 14.43 -0.78 -3.50
N VAL A 233 13.82 -1.92 -3.83
CA VAL A 233 12.57 -2.40 -3.21
C VAL A 233 12.77 -2.60 -1.71
N LYS A 234 13.79 -3.39 -1.32
CA LYS A 234 14.11 -3.68 0.09
C LYS A 234 14.38 -2.41 0.90
N LYS A 235 15.23 -1.50 0.39
CA LYS A 235 15.55 -0.24 1.08
C LYS A 235 14.34 0.67 1.23
N THR A 236 13.48 0.73 0.21
CA THR A 236 12.27 1.55 0.26
C THR A 236 11.27 1.00 1.28
N LEU A 237 11.05 -0.32 1.29
CA LEU A 237 10.16 -0.98 2.26
C LEU A 237 10.67 -0.84 3.70
N ASP A 238 11.98 -1.01 3.93
CA ASP A 238 12.58 -0.77 5.25
C ASP A 238 12.39 0.69 5.70
N LYS A 239 12.64 1.66 4.81
CA LYS A 239 12.45 3.10 5.06
C LYS A 239 11.01 3.44 5.41
N LEU A 240 10.04 2.75 4.83
CA LEU A 240 8.61 2.89 5.13
C LEU A 240 8.19 2.20 6.44
N GLY A 241 9.07 1.39 7.04
CA GLY A 241 8.83 0.74 8.32
C GLY A 241 8.21 -0.66 8.21
N TYR A 242 8.17 -1.26 7.01
CA TYR A 242 7.83 -2.67 6.87
C TYR A 242 8.91 -3.51 7.54
N THR A 243 8.51 -4.53 8.29
CA THR A 243 9.44 -5.42 9.02
C THR A 243 9.68 -6.72 8.28
N ALA A 244 8.73 -7.18 7.47
CA ALA A 244 8.84 -8.43 6.75
C ALA A 244 8.04 -8.44 5.43
N GLY A 245 8.65 -9.06 4.42
CA GLY A 245 7.97 -9.50 3.21
C GLY A 245 7.68 -11.00 3.27
N PHE A 246 6.52 -11.44 2.78
CA PHE A 246 6.15 -12.85 2.77
C PHE A 246 6.06 -13.36 1.34
N GLN A 247 6.86 -14.37 1.02
CA GLN A 247 6.69 -15.22 -0.16
C GLN A 247 5.92 -16.47 0.25
N TRP A 248 6.15 -17.58 -0.45
CA TRP A 248 5.52 -18.86 -0.18
C TRP A 248 6.49 -19.98 -0.55
N ASN A 249 6.28 -21.15 0.06
CA ASN A 249 6.87 -22.41 -0.36
C ASN A 249 5.81 -23.43 -0.80
N VAL A 250 4.53 -23.10 -0.66
CA VAL A 250 3.41 -23.84 -1.26
C VAL A 250 2.57 -22.88 -2.07
N ASP A 251 2.66 -22.95 -3.39
CA ASP A 251 1.71 -22.29 -4.29
C ASP A 251 0.57 -23.27 -4.58
N THR A 252 -0.66 -22.91 -4.24
CA THR A 252 -1.82 -23.79 -4.50
C THR A 252 -2.21 -23.80 -5.97
N MET A 253 -1.74 -22.80 -6.74
CA MET A 253 -2.12 -22.53 -8.12
C MET A 253 -3.64 -22.48 -8.30
N ASP A 254 -4.35 -22.01 -7.28
CA ASP A 254 -5.81 -21.89 -7.25
C ASP A 254 -6.35 -21.05 -8.41
N TRP A 255 -5.64 -19.97 -8.75
CA TRP A 255 -5.96 -19.04 -9.82
C TRP A 255 -5.83 -19.66 -11.23
N ASP A 256 -4.82 -20.49 -11.45
CA ASP A 256 -4.55 -21.11 -12.76
C ASP A 256 -5.35 -22.42 -12.95
N ASN A 257 -5.54 -23.17 -11.84
CA ASN A 257 -6.26 -24.45 -11.85
C ASN A 257 -7.74 -24.33 -11.46
N LYS A 258 -8.29 -23.10 -11.46
CA LYS A 258 -9.72 -22.81 -11.25
C LYS A 258 -10.27 -23.38 -9.93
N GLY A 259 -9.44 -23.39 -8.89
CA GLY A 259 -9.75 -23.93 -7.56
C GLY A 259 -9.84 -25.46 -7.50
N ASN A 260 -9.04 -26.17 -8.30
CA ASN A 260 -8.98 -27.63 -8.23
C ASN A 260 -8.38 -28.09 -6.89
N VAL A 261 -9.22 -28.64 -6.03
CA VAL A 261 -8.85 -29.13 -4.69
C VAL A 261 -7.73 -30.16 -4.73
N ASN A 262 -7.80 -31.14 -5.65
CA ASN A 262 -6.80 -32.21 -5.67
C ASN A 262 -5.43 -31.65 -6.05
N TYR A 263 -5.39 -30.73 -7.02
CA TYR A 263 -4.16 -30.05 -7.41
C TYR A 263 -3.54 -29.30 -6.23
N ALA A 264 -4.33 -28.46 -5.55
CA ALA A 264 -3.86 -27.70 -4.40
C ALA A 264 -3.33 -28.62 -3.29
N LEU A 265 -4.08 -29.69 -2.95
CA LEU A 265 -3.65 -30.67 -1.95
C LEU A 265 -2.37 -31.42 -2.37
N ASP A 266 -2.14 -31.65 -3.66
CA ASP A 266 -0.90 -32.23 -4.15
C ASP A 266 0.31 -31.29 -3.95
N GLN A 267 0.12 -29.97 -4.00
CA GLN A 267 1.18 -29.01 -3.67
C GLN A 267 1.52 -29.06 -2.18
N PHE A 268 0.52 -29.20 -1.30
CA PHE A 268 0.77 -29.43 0.12
C PHE A 268 1.48 -30.75 0.39
N LYS A 269 1.08 -31.85 -0.26
CA LYS A 269 1.70 -33.18 -0.10
C LYS A 269 3.21 -33.17 -0.32
N LYS A 270 3.67 -32.41 -1.33
CA LYS A 270 5.10 -32.28 -1.67
C LYS A 270 5.94 -31.61 -0.57
N HIS A 271 5.31 -30.87 0.34
CA HIS A 271 5.98 -30.05 1.35
C HIS A 271 5.66 -30.49 2.79
N LEU A 272 5.00 -31.64 2.97
CA LEU A 272 4.75 -32.18 4.30
C LEU A 272 6.06 -32.44 5.07
N GLY A 273 6.06 -32.10 6.35
CA GLY A 273 7.23 -32.18 7.22
C GLY A 273 8.02 -30.87 7.32
N SER A 274 7.82 -29.93 6.39
CA SER A 274 8.41 -28.59 6.42
C SER A 274 7.44 -27.56 6.99
N PRO A 275 7.90 -26.45 7.59
CA PRO A 275 7.05 -25.30 7.87
C PRO A 275 6.51 -24.68 6.57
N ILE A 276 5.29 -24.15 6.57
CA ILE A 276 4.61 -23.73 5.33
C ILE A 276 4.13 -22.28 5.41
N ILE A 277 4.34 -21.54 4.33
CA ILE A 277 3.54 -20.36 3.98
C ILE A 277 2.88 -20.69 2.64
N SER A 278 1.54 -20.72 2.60
CA SER A 278 0.80 -21.02 1.37
C SER A 278 0.33 -19.76 0.67
N LEU A 279 0.39 -19.74 -0.67
CA LEU A 279 -0.24 -18.72 -1.51
C LEU A 279 -1.63 -19.19 -1.95
N ASN A 280 -2.66 -18.43 -1.58
CA ASN A 280 -4.03 -18.53 -2.08
C ASN A 280 -4.49 -17.13 -2.49
N HIS A 281 -5.58 -17.03 -3.24
CA HIS A 281 -6.14 -15.75 -3.67
C HIS A 281 -7.62 -15.65 -3.26
N CYS A 282 -8.04 -14.47 -2.80
CA CYS A 282 -9.46 -14.18 -2.56
C CYS A 282 -10.26 -14.12 -3.88
N TYR A 283 -9.58 -13.86 -4.99
CA TYR A 283 -10.16 -13.67 -6.30
C TYR A 283 -9.28 -14.28 -7.41
N TYR A 284 -9.95 -14.80 -8.45
CA TYR A 284 -9.38 -15.04 -9.76
C TYR A 284 -10.51 -15.18 -10.78
N SER A 285 -10.18 -15.12 -12.07
CA SER A 285 -11.18 -15.20 -13.13
C SER A 285 -12.07 -16.44 -13.00
N LYS A 286 -13.40 -16.23 -13.03
CA LYS A 286 -14.45 -17.27 -12.91
C LYS A 286 -14.51 -18.02 -11.57
N ILE A 287 -13.86 -17.52 -10.51
CA ILE A 287 -14.08 -18.07 -9.17
C ILE A 287 -15.54 -17.88 -8.73
N THR A 288 -16.12 -18.92 -8.15
CA THR A 288 -17.41 -18.85 -7.46
C THR A 288 -17.20 -18.98 -5.96
N LYS A 289 -18.11 -18.41 -5.17
CA LYS A 289 -18.09 -18.55 -3.72
C LYS A 289 -17.97 -20.01 -3.29
N ALA A 290 -18.79 -20.89 -3.84
CA ALA A 290 -18.79 -22.31 -3.49
C ALA A 290 -17.43 -22.98 -3.74
N LYS A 291 -16.76 -22.66 -4.85
CA LYS A 291 -15.43 -23.20 -5.15
C LYS A 291 -14.36 -22.69 -4.20
N LEU A 292 -14.33 -21.38 -3.93
CA LEU A 292 -13.39 -20.79 -2.96
C LEU A 292 -13.55 -21.44 -1.59
N LEU A 293 -14.78 -21.46 -1.07
CA LEU A 293 -15.03 -22.01 0.27
C LEU A 293 -14.73 -23.52 0.35
N ASN A 294 -15.09 -24.29 -0.68
CA ASN A 294 -14.78 -25.72 -0.71
C ASN A 294 -13.26 -25.97 -0.78
N LEU A 295 -12.50 -25.20 -1.55
CA LEU A 295 -11.05 -25.33 -1.61
C LEU A 295 -10.43 -25.10 -0.22
N ILE A 296 -10.71 -23.95 0.38
CA ILE A 296 -10.11 -23.57 1.67
C ILE A 296 -10.54 -24.52 2.78
N GLU A 297 -11.80 -24.98 2.79
CA GLU A 297 -12.26 -25.98 3.76
C GLU A 297 -11.45 -27.28 3.64
N LYS A 298 -11.15 -27.73 2.42
CA LYS A 298 -10.41 -28.97 2.17
C LYS A 298 -8.95 -28.84 2.55
N GLU A 299 -8.32 -27.69 2.29
CA GLU A 299 -6.95 -27.39 2.75
C GLU A 299 -6.85 -27.39 4.27
N ILE A 300 -7.74 -26.66 4.96
CA ILE A 300 -7.78 -26.58 6.43
C ILE A 300 -7.91 -27.98 7.03
N LYS A 301 -8.91 -28.75 6.59
CA LYS A 301 -9.15 -30.12 7.09
C LYS A 301 -7.94 -31.02 6.85
N TYR A 302 -7.35 -30.94 5.66
CA TYR A 302 -6.21 -31.77 5.30
C TYR A 302 -4.99 -31.47 6.18
N MET A 303 -4.63 -30.20 6.31
CA MET A 303 -3.44 -29.80 7.05
C MET A 303 -3.59 -30.00 8.56
N GLN A 304 -4.78 -29.77 9.12
CA GLN A 304 -5.09 -30.15 10.51
C GLN A 304 -4.95 -31.66 10.72
N LYS A 305 -5.46 -32.49 9.80
CA LYS A 305 -5.29 -33.96 9.85
C LYS A 305 -3.81 -34.37 9.75
N LYS A 306 -2.97 -33.59 9.08
CA LYS A 306 -1.52 -33.80 8.99
C LYS A 306 -0.73 -33.24 10.17
N GLY A 307 -1.41 -32.70 11.20
CA GLY A 307 -0.77 -32.22 12.42
C GLY A 307 -0.16 -30.83 12.31
N TYR A 308 -0.53 -30.05 11.29
CA TYR A 308 -0.09 -28.67 11.17
C TYR A 308 -0.91 -27.74 12.07
N ARG A 309 -0.22 -26.81 12.73
CA ARG A 309 -0.85 -25.67 13.40
C ARG A 309 -1.02 -24.55 12.38
N ILE A 310 -2.28 -24.14 12.16
CA ILE A 310 -2.56 -23.02 11.28
C ILE A 310 -2.37 -21.73 12.06
N VAL A 311 -1.48 -20.87 11.57
CA VAL A 311 -1.03 -19.66 12.26
C VAL A 311 -1.10 -18.43 11.35
N THR A 312 -1.11 -17.24 11.94
CA THR A 312 -0.95 -15.98 11.21
C THR A 312 0.53 -15.69 10.92
N ALA A 313 0.77 -14.75 9.99
CA ALA A 313 2.11 -14.37 9.55
C ALA A 313 3.04 -13.91 10.67
N ASP A 314 2.54 -13.17 11.67
CA ASP A 314 3.31 -12.77 12.86
C ASP A 314 3.76 -13.98 13.67
N LYS A 315 2.87 -14.94 13.93
CA LYS A 315 3.20 -16.17 14.67
C LYS A 315 4.15 -17.07 13.90
N CYS A 316 4.01 -17.11 12.58
CA CYS A 316 4.85 -17.87 11.66
C CYS A 316 6.33 -17.44 11.74
N VAL A 317 6.63 -16.15 11.96
CA VAL A 317 7.99 -15.60 11.90
C VAL A 317 8.54 -15.08 13.24
N GLY A 318 7.75 -15.16 14.32
CA GLY A 318 8.13 -14.75 15.68
C GLY A 318 8.13 -13.24 15.90
#